data_AF-A0A101VQC3-F1
#
_entry.id   AF-A0A101VQC3-F1
#
_cell.length_a   1.000
_cell.length_b   1.000
_cell.length_c   1.000
_cell.angle_alpha   90.00
_cell.angle_beta   90.00
_cell.angle_gamma   90.00
#
_symmetry.space_group_name_H-M   'P 1'
#
loop_
_entity.id
_entity.type
_entity.pdbx_description
1 polymer ?
#
loop_
_entity_poly.entity_id
_entity_poly.type
_entity_poly.pdbx_seq_one_letter_code
_entity_poly.pdbx_strand_id
1 'polypeptide(L)'
;MDNKKINKDDLTDNPLSDLISNDIYSVLKERDLINEKSVRNHIIRKKYQALRDTEISTTDAIYELQQQYPYLQFDTIRKIVYNI
;
A
#
# COMPACT_ATOMS: atom_id res chain seq x y z
N MET A 1 27.82 25.17 3.40
CA MET A 1 27.24 24.99 4.74
C MET A 1 25.75 24.94 4.57
N ASP A 2 25.26 23.75 4.80
CA ASP A 2 23.90 23.29 4.70
C ASP A 2 22.91 24.20 5.41
N ASN A 3 21.70 24.28 4.85
CA ASN A 3 20.46 24.10 5.60
C ASN A 3 19.30 24.09 4.60
N LYS A 4 19.21 23.00 3.82
CA LYS A 4 17.91 22.60 3.29
C LYS A 4 17.09 22.22 4.53
N LYS A 5 16.27 23.15 5.00
CA LYS A 5 15.28 22.88 6.05
C LYS A 5 14.46 21.68 5.56
N ILE A 6 14.73 20.52 6.12
CA ILE A 6 13.85 19.36 5.95
C ILE A 6 12.59 19.75 6.71
N ASN A 7 11.55 20.11 5.95
CA ASN A 7 10.26 20.45 6.51
C ASN A 7 9.74 19.20 7.23
N LYS A 8 9.22 19.40 8.45
CA LYS A 8 8.60 18.35 9.27
C LYS A 8 7.35 17.71 8.65
N ASP A 9 6.98 18.12 7.43
CA ASP A 9 5.89 17.59 6.61
C ASP A 9 6.37 16.62 5.50
N ASP A 10 7.67 16.26 5.44
CA ASP A 10 8.21 15.18 4.58
C ASP A 10 7.77 13.77 5.05
N LEU A 11 6.56 13.65 5.60
CA LEU A 11 5.79 12.41 5.62
C LEU A 11 5.30 12.13 4.18
N THR A 12 6.25 11.90 3.27
CA THR A 12 5.94 11.49 1.92
C THR A 12 5.16 10.19 1.99
N ASP A 13 3.93 10.20 1.47
CA ASP A 13 3.07 9.04 1.18
C ASP A 13 3.78 8.08 0.21
N ASN A 14 4.86 7.42 0.64
CA ASN A 14 5.51 6.36 -0.09
C ASN A 14 4.86 5.02 0.32
N PRO A 15 3.94 4.47 -0.50
CA PRO A 15 3.28 3.21 -0.20
C PRO A 15 4.24 2.01 -0.20
N LEU A 16 5.47 2.19 -0.71
CA LEU A 16 6.54 1.19 -0.77
C LEU A 16 7.71 1.52 0.16
N SER A 17 7.49 2.32 1.21
CA SER A 17 8.51 2.73 2.18
C SER A 17 9.18 1.56 2.92
N ASP A 18 8.56 0.38 2.94
CA ASP A 18 9.14 -0.86 3.43
C ASP A 18 10.13 -1.53 2.47
N LEU A 19 10.16 -1.11 1.20
CA LEU A 19 10.98 -1.69 0.13
C LEU A 19 12.02 -0.72 -0.42
N ILE A 20 11.65 0.55 -0.58
CA ILE A 20 12.46 1.58 -1.21
C ILE A 20 12.32 2.92 -0.50
N SER A 21 13.39 3.73 -0.54
CA SER A 21 13.36 5.08 0.02
C SER A 21 12.43 6.01 -0.79
N ASN A 22 12.03 7.11 -0.16
CA ASN A 22 11.13 8.11 -0.77
C ASN A 22 11.75 8.76 -2.02
N ASP A 23 13.07 8.95 -2.02
CA ASP A 23 13.81 9.46 -3.17
C ASP A 23 13.70 8.50 -4.37
N ILE A 24 13.87 7.20 -4.14
CA ILE A 24 13.77 6.19 -5.20
C ILE A 24 12.32 6.07 -5.69
N TYR A 25 11.35 6.06 -4.78
CA TYR A 25 9.93 6.04 -5.15
C TYR A 25 9.56 7.24 -6.02
N SER A 26 10.01 8.45 -5.64
CA SER A 26 9.75 9.67 -6.41
C SER A 26 10.33 9.60 -7.82
N VAL A 27 11.60 9.17 -7.96
CA VAL A 27 12.24 9.04 -9.29
C VAL A 27 11.53 8.01 -10.17
N LEU A 28 11.13 6.87 -9.60
CA LEU A 28 10.41 5.84 -10.35
C LEU A 28 9.02 6.34 -10.78
N LYS A 29 8.32 7.06 -9.89
CA LYS A 29 6.99 7.62 -10.18
C LYS A 29 7.04 8.70 -11.26
N GLU A 30 7.98 9.63 -11.17
CA GLU A 30 8.17 10.71 -12.16
C GLU A 30 8.47 10.18 -13.58
N ARG A 31 9.07 8.99 -13.67
CA ARG A 31 9.43 8.33 -14.93
C ARG A 31 8.39 7.32 -15.41
N ASP A 32 7.24 7.23 -14.75
CA ASP A 32 6.17 6.27 -15.06
C ASP A 32 6.67 4.79 -14.99
N LEU A 33 7.63 4.51 -14.10
CA LEU A 33 8.20 3.18 -13.89
C LEU A 33 7.50 2.41 -12.77
N ILE A 34 6.39 2.93 -12.24
CA ILE A 34 5.61 2.33 -11.16
C ILE A 34 4.27 1.86 -11.70
N ASN A 35 3.97 0.58 -11.48
CA ASN A 35 2.64 0.06 -11.76
C ASN A 35 1.70 0.33 -10.56
N GLU A 36 0.82 1.32 -10.69
CA GLU A 36 -0.13 1.72 -9.65
C GLU A 36 -1.03 0.56 -9.16
N LYS A 37 -1.40 -0.37 -10.05
CA LYS A 37 -2.18 -1.56 -9.68
C LYS A 37 -1.38 -2.48 -8.77
N SER A 38 -0.10 -2.70 -9.07
CA SER A 38 0.79 -3.50 -8.24
C SER A 38 1.06 -2.85 -6.88
N VAL A 39 1.24 -1.53 -6.85
CA VAL A 39 1.39 -0.76 -5.61
C VAL A 39 0.14 -0.89 -4.73
N ARG A 40 -1.05 -0.68 -5.30
CA ARG A 40 -2.31 -0.90 -4.57
C ARG A 40 -2.41 -2.31 -4.02
N ASN A 41 -2.07 -3.33 -4.81
CA ASN A 41 -2.11 -4.71 -4.36
C ASN A 41 -1.15 -4.98 -3.19
N HIS A 42 0.03 -4.34 -3.19
CA HIS A 42 0.96 -4.38 -2.05
C HIS A 42 0.34 -3.77 -0.79
N ILE A 43 -0.26 -2.58 -0.91
CA ILE A 43 -0.95 -1.91 0.21
C ILE A 43 -2.07 -2.79 0.77
N ILE A 44 -2.91 -3.38 -0.10
CA ILE A 44 -4.00 -4.28 0.31
C ILE A 44 -3.44 -5.47 1.09
N ARG A 45 -2.32 -6.07 0.65
CA ARG A 45 -1.67 -7.17 1.36
C ARG A 45 -1.17 -6.76 2.75
N LYS A 46 -0.53 -5.58 2.86
CA LYS A 46 -0.07 -5.06 4.17
C LYS A 46 -1.23 -4.82 5.12
N LYS A 47 -2.31 -4.20 4.63
CA LYS A 47 -3.52 -3.98 5.44
C LYS A 47 -4.20 -5.29 5.84
N TYR A 48 -4.28 -6.26 4.93
CA TYR A 48 -4.77 -7.59 5.25
C TYR A 48 -3.96 -8.23 6.36
N GLN A 49 -2.63 -8.21 6.28
CA GLN A 49 -1.77 -8.76 7.33
C GLN A 49 -2.02 -8.08 8.68
N ALA A 50 -2.10 -6.74 8.71
CA ALA A 50 -2.41 -6.01 9.94
C ALA A 50 -3.77 -6.39 10.56
N LEU A 51 -4.80 -6.63 9.74
CA LEU A 51 -6.11 -7.12 10.21
C LEU A 51 -6.04 -8.57 10.73
N ARG A 52 -5.16 -9.38 10.15
CA ARG A 52 -4.93 -10.76 10.61
C ARG A 52 -4.19 -10.80 11.93
N ASP A 53 -3.34 -9.83 12.20
CA ASP A 53 -2.63 -9.70 13.48
C ASP A 53 -3.58 -9.29 14.63
N THR A 54 -4.76 -8.73 14.31
CA THR A 54 -5.83 -8.41 15.28
C THR A 54 -6.86 -9.54 15.46
N GLU A 55 -6.53 -10.77 15.08
CA GLU A 55 -7.37 -11.99 15.21
C GLU A 55 -8.73 -11.96 14.47
N ILE A 56 -8.93 -11.03 13.54
CA ILE A 56 -10.16 -10.95 12.74
C ILE A 56 -10.21 -12.10 11.73
N SER A 57 -11.40 -12.68 11.50
CA SER A 57 -11.57 -13.77 10.54
C SER A 57 -11.18 -13.35 9.11
N THR A 58 -10.83 -14.31 8.26
CA THR A 58 -10.38 -14.01 6.89
C THR A 58 -11.48 -13.33 6.09
N THR A 59 -12.70 -13.84 6.22
CA THR A 59 -13.88 -13.30 5.55
C THR A 59 -14.12 -11.85 5.98
N ASP A 60 -14.09 -11.59 7.29
CA ASP A 60 -14.32 -10.25 7.83
C ASP A 60 -13.20 -9.28 7.43
N ALA A 61 -11.94 -9.72 7.46
CA ALA A 61 -10.82 -8.91 7.00
C ALA A 61 -10.95 -8.53 5.51
N ILE A 62 -11.43 -9.45 4.66
CA ILE A 62 -11.69 -9.16 3.24
C ILE A 62 -12.87 -8.19 3.09
N TYR A 63 -13.94 -8.32 3.90
CA TYR A 63 -15.04 -7.36 3.91
C TYR A 63 -14.59 -5.96 4.32
N GLU A 64 -13.78 -5.83 5.38
CA GLU A 64 -13.20 -4.55 5.82
C GLU A 64 -12.38 -3.89 4.72
N LEU A 65 -11.55 -4.67 4.01
CA LEU A 65 -10.82 -4.17 2.85
C LEU A 65 -11.77 -3.76 1.71
N GLN A 66 -12.87 -4.49 1.49
CA GLN A 66 -13.86 -4.15 0.47
C GLN A 66 -14.52 -2.80 0.75
N GLN A 67 -14.78 -2.47 2.01
CA GLN A 67 -15.33 -1.16 2.37
C GLN A 67 -14.34 -0.03 2.05
N GLN A 68 -13.03 -0.26 2.17
CA GLN A 68 -11.99 0.71 1.82
C GLN A 68 -11.72 0.78 0.31
N TYR A 69 -12.04 -0.29 -0.43
CA TYR A 69 -11.89 -0.36 -1.88
C TYR A 69 -13.21 -0.79 -2.54
N PRO A 70 -14.28 0.03 -2.54
CA PRO A 70 -15.62 -0.38 -2.98
C PRO A 70 -15.71 -0.80 -4.45
N TYR A 71 -14.75 -0.33 -5.26
CA TYR A 71 -14.63 -0.68 -6.67
C TYR A 71 -14.02 -2.08 -6.91
N LEU A 72 -13.47 -2.72 -5.88
CA LEU A 72 -12.96 -4.09 -5.93
C LEU A 72 -14.02 -5.07 -5.43
N GLN A 73 -14.21 -6.15 -6.18
CA GLN A 73 -15.08 -7.24 -5.76
C GLN A 73 -14.40 -8.08 -4.67
N PHE A 74 -15.18 -8.70 -3.79
CA PHE A 74 -14.68 -9.60 -2.75
C PHE A 74 -13.67 -10.64 -3.28
N ASP A 75 -14.01 -11.32 -4.39
CA ASP A 75 -13.12 -12.31 -5.02
C ASP A 75 -11.82 -11.69 -5.57
N THR A 76 -11.86 -10.42 -5.98
CA THR A 76 -10.67 -9.69 -6.44
C THR A 76 -9.73 -9.40 -5.28
N ILE A 77 -10.27 -8.95 -4.14
CA ILE A 77 -9.48 -8.73 -2.93
C ILE A 77 -8.90 -10.06 -2.43
N ARG A 78 -9.70 -11.13 -2.44
CA ARG A 78 -9.26 -12.49 -2.12
C ARG A 78 -8.05 -12.91 -2.96
N LYS A 79 -8.10 -12.74 -4.29
CA LYS A 79 -6.98 -13.04 -5.20
C LYS A 79 -5.73 -12.21 -4.87
N ILE A 80 -5.91 -10.92 -4.58
CA ILE A 80 -4.81 -10.02 -4.19
C ILE A 80 -4.12 -10.52 -2.90
N VAL A 81 -4.89 -10.83 -1.85
CA VAL A 81 -4.30 -11.21 -0.56
C VAL A 81 -3.63 -12.58 -0.61
N TYR A 82 -4.13 -13.51 -1.43
CA TYR A 82 -3.52 -14.82 -1.62
C TYR A 82 -2.46 -14.89 -2.73
N ASN A 83 -2.25 -13.79 -3.47
CA ASN A 83 -1.32 -13.73 -4.61
C ASN A 83 -1.62 -14.79 -5.71
N ILE A 84 -2.90 -14.98 -6.02
CA ILE A 84 -3.42 -15.92 -7.04
C ILE A 84 -3.88 -15.16 -8.29
#